data_AF-A0A094FF77-F1
#
_entry.id   AF-A0A094FF77-F1
#
_cell.length_a   1.000
_cell.length_b   1.000
_cell.length_c   1.000
_cell.angle_alpha   90.00
_cell.angle_beta   90.00
_cell.angle_gamma   90.00
#
_symmetry.space_group_name_H-M   'P 1'
#
loop_
_entity.id
_entity.type
_entity.pdbx_description
1 polymer ?
#
loop_
_entity_poly.entity_id
_entity_poly.type
_entity_poly.pdbx_seq_one_letter_code
_entity_poly.pdbx_strand_id
1 'polypeptide(L)'
;LLGGEGVVPRRGDTVVRAMGMSGTGNGDSFLRVNAVRTVAAVAKYKGDGSTSLGEALKEVTGPGGELQKSAGKRWKKTGEGEGGMIGIECAVVKGPDGEVRGTQAYVLAEFNCGGMFRATVDENGKAVARVWKEGQYEGLEGYENEGKEYDPRDLKGEKA
;
A
#
# COMPACT_ATOMS: atom_id res chain seq x y z
N LEU A 1 -2.86 8.15 1.66
CA LEU A 1 -1.52 8.42 1.11
C LEU A 1 -0.85 9.38 2.08
N LEU A 2 0.19 8.95 2.78
CA LEU A 2 1.04 9.82 3.59
C LEU A 2 2.29 10.07 2.77
N GLY A 3 2.53 11.33 2.37
CA GLY A 3 3.68 11.70 1.56
C GLY A 3 3.65 13.19 1.28
N GLY A 4 4.62 13.91 1.85
CA GLY A 4 4.83 15.35 1.73
C GLY A 4 5.05 15.82 0.29
N GLU A 5 5.14 17.15 0.14
CA GLU A 5 5.26 17.85 -1.15
C GLU A 5 6.39 17.26 -1.99
N GLY A 6 6.02 16.40 -2.92
CA GLY A 6 6.93 15.71 -3.81
C GLY A 6 7.48 16.65 -4.87
N VAL A 7 8.68 16.35 -5.37
CA VAL A 7 9.22 17.02 -6.56
C VAL A 7 8.29 16.71 -7.75
N VAL A 8 7.55 17.71 -8.21
CA VAL A 8 6.65 17.61 -9.37
C VAL A 8 7.50 17.50 -10.64
N PRO A 9 7.38 16.41 -11.42
CA PRO A 9 8.11 16.26 -12.68
C PRO A 9 7.80 17.40 -13.64
N ARG A 10 8.85 17.95 -14.28
CA ARG A 10 8.74 18.98 -15.31
C ARG A 10 8.73 18.35 -16.70
N ARG A 11 8.33 19.12 -17.71
CA ARG A 11 8.40 18.66 -19.10
C ARG A 11 9.85 18.31 -19.46
N GLY A 12 10.05 17.09 -19.96
CA GLY A 12 11.38 16.56 -20.30
C GLY A 12 12.04 15.76 -19.17
N ASP A 13 11.48 15.76 -17.97
CA ASP A 13 11.94 14.89 -16.90
C ASP A 13 11.52 13.44 -17.15
N THR A 14 12.32 12.51 -16.64
CA THR A 14 11.99 11.09 -16.58
C THR A 14 11.79 10.68 -15.13
N VAL A 15 10.71 9.94 -14.85
CA VAL A 15 10.46 9.37 -13.52
C VAL A 15 10.78 7.88 -13.53
N VAL A 16 11.71 7.47 -12.69
CA VAL A 16 12.02 6.05 -12.45
C VAL A 16 11.33 5.64 -11.16
N ARG A 17 10.50 4.61 -11.22
CA ARG A 17 9.78 4.07 -10.05
C ARG A 17 10.31 2.68 -9.71
N ALA A 18 10.47 2.42 -8.42
CA ALA A 18 10.72 1.11 -7.85
C ALA A 18 9.70 0.87 -6.73
N MET A 19 9.36 -0.39 -6.51
CA MET A 19 8.40 -0.75 -5.48
C MET A 19 8.75 -2.09 -4.84
N GLY A 20 8.45 -2.21 -3.56
CA GLY A 20 8.41 -3.47 -2.83
C GLY A 20 7.04 -3.63 -2.19
N MET A 21 6.44 -4.81 -2.28
CA MET A 21 5.15 -5.08 -1.64
C MET A 21 5.15 -6.45 -0.98
N SER A 22 4.33 -6.55 0.07
CA SER A 22 4.06 -7.81 0.78
C SER A 22 2.56 -7.99 0.89
N GLY A 23 2.10 -9.20 0.56
CA GLY A 23 0.69 -9.57 0.55
C GLY A 23 0.36 -10.58 1.63
N THR A 24 -0.84 -10.48 2.20
CA THR A 24 -1.38 -11.42 3.19
C THR A 24 -2.85 -11.70 2.90
N GLY A 25 -3.33 -12.90 3.22
CA GLY A 25 -4.71 -13.33 3.00
C GLY A 25 -4.80 -14.72 2.40
N ASN A 26 -5.85 -14.97 1.62
CA ASN A 26 -6.06 -16.25 0.95
C ASN A 26 -5.00 -16.47 -0.17
N GLY A 27 -4.02 -17.34 0.09
CA GLY A 27 -2.88 -17.58 -0.80
C GLY A 27 -3.27 -17.99 -2.23
N ASP A 28 -4.27 -18.87 -2.39
CA ASP A 28 -4.77 -19.30 -3.69
C ASP A 28 -5.29 -18.13 -4.54
N SER A 29 -5.95 -17.16 -3.91
CA SER A 29 -6.44 -15.96 -4.58
C SER A 29 -5.28 -15.07 -5.02
N PHE A 30 -4.26 -14.89 -4.17
CA PHE A 30 -3.05 -14.13 -4.50
C PHE A 30 -2.29 -14.73 -5.68
N LEU A 31 -2.16 -16.07 -5.72
CA LEU A 31 -1.51 -16.78 -6.82
C LEU A 31 -2.33 -16.69 -8.12
N ARG A 32 -3.65 -16.90 -8.04
CA ARG A 32 -4.56 -16.89 -9.19
C ARG A 32 -4.51 -15.59 -10.00
N VAL A 33 -4.38 -14.45 -9.32
CA VAL A 33 -4.31 -13.14 -9.97
C VAL A 33 -2.91 -12.54 -10.00
N ASN A 34 -1.90 -13.28 -9.53
CA ASN A 34 -0.53 -12.80 -9.34
C ASN A 34 -0.49 -11.39 -8.72
N ALA A 35 -1.10 -11.27 -7.54
CA ALA A 35 -1.68 -10.01 -7.09
C ALA A 35 -0.68 -8.84 -7.00
N VAL A 36 0.49 -9.04 -6.38
CA VAL A 36 1.52 -7.98 -6.29
C VAL A 36 2.03 -7.56 -7.66
N ARG A 37 2.31 -8.51 -8.56
CA ARG A 37 2.72 -8.19 -9.94
C ARG A 37 1.63 -7.43 -10.67
N THR A 38 0.36 -7.79 -10.44
CA THR A 38 -0.78 -7.14 -11.08
C THR A 38 -0.92 -5.69 -10.62
N VAL A 39 -0.66 -5.38 -9.35
CA VAL A 39 -0.56 -3.98 -8.88
C VAL A 39 0.50 -3.21 -9.68
N ALA A 40 1.71 -3.76 -9.80
CA ALA A 40 2.79 -3.14 -10.56
C ALA A 40 2.43 -2.96 -12.05
N ALA A 41 1.76 -3.95 -12.64
CA ALA A 41 1.35 -3.91 -14.03
C ALA A 41 0.25 -2.87 -14.29
N VAL A 42 -0.72 -2.74 -13.39
CA VAL A 42 -1.76 -1.70 -13.47
C VAL A 42 -1.11 -0.32 -13.39
N ALA A 43 -0.24 -0.07 -12.40
CA ALA A 43 0.46 1.21 -12.27
C ALA A 43 1.31 1.55 -13.51
N LYS A 44 1.96 0.56 -14.11
CA LYS A 44 2.87 0.76 -15.24
C LYS A 44 2.17 0.89 -16.60
N TYR A 45 1.12 0.12 -16.84
CA TYR A 45 0.59 -0.10 -18.18
C TYR A 45 -0.86 0.38 -18.38
N LYS A 46 -1.57 0.77 -17.30
CA LYS A 46 -2.93 1.27 -17.44
C LYS A 46 -2.92 2.73 -17.92
N GLY A 47 -3.74 3.01 -18.94
CA GLY A 47 -3.85 4.34 -19.54
C GLY A 47 -2.55 4.80 -20.20
N ASP A 48 -2.18 6.05 -19.98
CA ASP A 48 -0.92 6.68 -20.39
C ASP A 48 0.19 6.54 -19.32
N GLY A 49 0.05 5.61 -18.37
CA GLY A 49 0.98 5.44 -17.25
C GLY A 49 0.79 6.48 -16.13
N SER A 50 -0.33 7.21 -16.13
CA SER A 50 -0.71 8.16 -15.08
C SER A 50 -1.26 7.53 -13.81
N THR A 51 -1.59 6.22 -13.83
CA THR A 51 -2.16 5.54 -12.65
C THR A 51 -1.11 5.43 -11.55
N SER A 52 -1.39 6.00 -10.38
CA SER A 52 -0.50 5.91 -9.22
C SER A 52 -0.47 4.48 -8.64
N LEU A 53 0.60 4.13 -7.92
CA LEU A 53 0.67 2.83 -7.28
C LEU A 53 -0.42 2.65 -6.21
N GLY A 54 -0.83 3.73 -5.53
CA GLY A 54 -1.94 3.70 -4.57
C GLY A 54 -3.28 3.36 -5.23
N GLU A 55 -3.58 3.94 -6.39
CA GLU A 55 -4.79 3.63 -7.16
C GLU A 55 -4.76 2.18 -7.68
N ALA A 56 -3.62 1.76 -8.23
CA ALA A 56 -3.43 0.38 -8.68
C ALA A 56 -3.60 -0.62 -7.52
N LEU A 57 -3.06 -0.30 -6.34
CA LEU A 57 -3.19 -1.13 -5.15
C LEU A 57 -4.66 -1.25 -4.72
N LYS A 58 -5.41 -0.13 -4.75
CA LYS A 58 -6.85 -0.12 -4.46
C LYS A 58 -7.66 -0.94 -5.45
N GLU A 59 -7.33 -0.89 -6.73
CA GLU A 59 -8.01 -1.66 -7.77
C GLU A 59 -7.78 -3.17 -7.64
N VAL A 60 -6.64 -3.60 -7.13
CA VAL A 60 -6.35 -5.03 -6.96
C VAL A 60 -6.83 -5.56 -5.61
N THR A 61 -6.56 -4.82 -4.53
CA THR A 61 -6.65 -5.33 -3.15
C THR A 61 -7.79 -4.70 -2.36
N GLY A 62 -8.26 -3.54 -2.79
CA GLY A 62 -9.33 -2.82 -2.11
C GLY A 62 -10.71 -3.48 -2.29
N PRO A 63 -11.74 -2.96 -1.60
CA PRO A 63 -13.11 -3.43 -1.76
C PRO A 63 -13.56 -3.39 -3.22
N GLY A 64 -14.07 -4.52 -3.71
CA GLY A 64 -14.45 -4.70 -5.11
C GLY A 64 -13.29 -4.91 -6.07
N GLY A 65 -12.06 -5.03 -5.58
CA GLY A 65 -10.85 -5.21 -6.39
C GLY A 65 -10.66 -6.63 -6.94
N GLU A 66 -9.60 -6.81 -7.73
CA GLU A 66 -9.28 -8.07 -8.43
C GLU A 66 -9.21 -9.30 -7.51
N LEU A 67 -8.64 -9.18 -6.31
CA LEU A 67 -8.63 -10.28 -5.34
C LEU A 67 -10.05 -10.75 -5.01
N GLN A 68 -10.94 -9.81 -4.66
CA GLN A 68 -12.33 -10.10 -4.37
C GLN A 68 -13.06 -10.67 -5.60
N LYS A 69 -12.84 -10.10 -6.79
CA LYS A 69 -13.46 -10.59 -8.03
C LYS A 69 -13.06 -12.03 -8.35
N SER A 70 -11.81 -12.41 -8.05
CA SER A 70 -11.28 -13.77 -8.29
C SER A 70 -12.04 -14.86 -7.53
N ALA A 71 -12.69 -14.51 -6.42
CA ALA A 71 -13.53 -15.44 -5.65
C ALA A 71 -14.87 -15.73 -6.34
N GLY A 72 -15.38 -14.80 -7.16
CA GLY A 72 -16.68 -14.92 -7.83
C GLY A 72 -17.82 -15.19 -6.84
N LYS A 73 -18.60 -16.26 -7.09
CA LYS A 73 -19.75 -16.66 -6.24
C LYS A 73 -19.34 -17.14 -4.83
N ARG A 74 -18.05 -17.29 -4.56
CA ARG A 74 -17.46 -17.78 -3.29
C ARG A 74 -17.06 -16.65 -2.34
N TRP A 75 -17.06 -15.40 -2.82
CA TRP A 75 -16.80 -14.22 -2.00
C TRP A 75 -17.69 -14.22 -0.74
N LYS A 76 -17.09 -13.94 0.42
CA LYS A 76 -17.74 -13.96 1.76
C LYS A 76 -18.34 -15.30 2.19
N LYS A 77 -18.00 -16.42 1.53
CA LYS A 77 -18.45 -17.77 1.94
C LYS A 77 -17.32 -18.64 2.45
N THR A 78 -16.14 -18.53 1.85
CA THR A 78 -15.00 -19.43 2.11
C THR A 78 -13.72 -18.69 2.52
N GLY A 79 -13.75 -17.35 2.61
CA GLY A 79 -12.57 -16.50 2.75
C GLY A 79 -11.76 -16.34 1.46
N GLU A 80 -12.17 -16.95 0.34
CA GLU A 80 -11.52 -16.70 -0.95
C GLU A 80 -11.69 -15.25 -1.38
N GLY A 81 -10.62 -14.70 -1.95
CA GLY A 81 -10.50 -13.31 -2.36
C GLY A 81 -10.19 -12.32 -1.25
N GLU A 82 -10.16 -12.75 0.02
CA GLU A 82 -9.87 -11.87 1.14
C GLU A 82 -8.36 -11.68 1.33
N GLY A 83 -7.95 -10.45 1.60
CA GLY A 83 -6.57 -10.13 1.95
C GLY A 83 -6.26 -8.65 1.96
N GLY A 84 -4.97 -8.39 2.10
CA GLY A 84 -4.40 -7.06 2.14
C GLY A 84 -2.95 -7.04 1.66
N MET A 85 -2.48 -5.85 1.31
CA MET A 85 -1.09 -5.63 0.93
C MET A 85 -0.57 -4.37 1.59
N ILE A 86 0.71 -4.42 1.93
CA ILE A 86 1.53 -3.25 2.25
C ILE A 86 2.57 -3.06 1.16
N GLY A 87 3.02 -1.83 0.96
CA GLY A 87 4.07 -1.55 0.01
C GLY A 87 4.79 -0.24 0.25
N ILE A 88 5.97 -0.15 -0.33
CA ILE A 88 6.74 1.08 -0.42
C ILE A 88 6.98 1.34 -1.90
N GLU A 89 6.62 2.53 -2.36
CA GLU A 89 7.03 3.06 -3.65
C GLU A 89 8.17 4.05 -3.45
N CYS A 90 9.20 3.96 -4.28
CA CYS A 90 10.25 4.97 -4.39
C CYS A 90 10.24 5.50 -5.83
N ALA A 91 10.22 6.82 -5.99
CA ALA A 91 10.32 7.50 -7.27
C ALA A 91 11.57 8.39 -7.29
N VAL A 92 12.28 8.41 -8.42
CA VAL A 92 13.40 9.30 -8.69
C VAL A 92 13.07 10.11 -9.94
N VAL A 93 13.08 11.43 -9.81
CA VAL A 93 12.90 12.36 -10.92
C VAL A 93 14.28 12.74 -11.46
N LYS A 94 14.51 12.47 -12.74
CA LYS A 94 15.74 12.82 -13.44
C LYS A 94 15.44 13.87 -14.52
N GLY A 95 16.29 14.88 -14.65
CA GLY A 95 16.18 15.81 -15.76
C GLY A 95 16.71 15.24 -17.08
N PRO A 96 16.66 16.03 -18.17
CA PRO A 96 17.06 15.59 -19.50
C PRO A 96 18.52 15.15 -19.62
N ASP A 97 19.40 15.72 -18.80
CA ASP A 97 20.84 15.39 -18.69
C ASP A 97 21.11 14.22 -17.72
N GLY A 98 20.06 13.64 -17.12
CA GLY A 98 20.14 12.49 -16.24
C GLY A 98 20.46 12.82 -14.78
N GLU A 99 20.55 14.10 -14.45
CA GLU A 99 20.74 14.62 -13.10
C GLU A 99 19.51 14.35 -12.22
N VAL A 100 19.74 13.93 -10.98
CA VAL A 100 18.64 13.68 -10.02
C VAL A 100 18.13 15.01 -9.50
N ARG A 101 16.88 15.34 -9.84
CA ARG A 101 16.17 16.55 -9.40
C ARG A 101 15.37 16.34 -8.13
N GLY A 102 15.00 15.09 -7.85
CA GLY A 102 14.17 14.77 -6.70
C GLY A 102 13.99 13.28 -6.47
N THR A 103 13.62 12.95 -5.24
CA THR A 103 13.21 11.61 -4.84
C THR A 103 11.96 11.70 -3.99
N GLN A 104 11.10 10.69 -4.08
CA GLN A 104 9.91 10.58 -3.24
C GLN A 104 9.72 9.13 -2.83
N ALA A 105 9.21 8.93 -1.61
CA ALA A 105 8.81 7.63 -1.13
C ALA A 105 7.37 7.69 -0.60
N TYR A 106 6.60 6.64 -0.85
CA TYR A 106 5.24 6.50 -0.36
C TYR A 106 5.11 5.17 0.35
N VAL A 107 4.55 5.19 1.57
CA VAL A 107 4.11 3.97 2.24
C VAL A 107 2.62 3.77 1.96
N LEU A 108 2.30 2.57 1.49
CA LEU A 108 0.98 2.20 1.01
C LEU A 108 0.48 0.98 1.79
N ALA A 109 -0.83 0.98 2.08
CA ALA A 109 -1.51 -0.18 2.63
C ALA A 109 -2.96 -0.18 2.18
N GLU A 110 -3.48 -1.34 1.78
CA GLU A 110 -4.86 -1.50 1.36
C GLU A 110 -5.31 -2.94 1.59
N PHE A 111 -6.60 -3.13 1.87
CA PHE A 111 -7.18 -4.45 2.13
C PHE A 111 -8.69 -4.49 1.86
N ASN A 112 -9.23 -5.69 1.64
CA ASN A 112 -10.67 -5.90 1.44
C ASN A 112 -11.32 -6.77 2.53
N CYS A 113 -10.52 -7.29 3.46
CA CYS A 113 -10.96 -8.11 4.58
C CYS A 113 -11.46 -7.25 5.76
N GLY A 114 -11.91 -7.92 6.82
CA GLY A 114 -12.42 -7.26 8.03
C GLY A 114 -11.41 -6.36 8.75
N GLY A 115 -10.11 -6.58 8.58
CA GLY A 115 -9.05 -5.77 9.16
C GLY A 115 -7.66 -6.27 8.74
N MET A 116 -6.64 -5.43 8.87
CA MET A 116 -5.25 -5.79 8.59
C MET A 116 -4.32 -5.13 9.60
N PHE A 117 -3.78 -5.95 10.52
CA PHE A 117 -2.68 -5.53 11.39
C PHE A 117 -1.50 -5.09 10.55
N ARG A 118 -1.11 -3.83 10.72
CA ARG A 118 0.00 -3.21 10.00
C ARG A 118 0.63 -2.12 10.84
N ALA A 119 1.92 -1.91 10.64
CA ALA A 119 2.63 -0.77 11.19
C ALA A 119 3.42 -0.07 10.08
N THR A 120 3.56 1.23 10.21
CA THR A 120 4.40 2.07 9.33
C THR A 120 5.16 3.08 10.17
N VAL A 121 6.27 3.58 9.62
CA VAL A 121 6.86 4.83 10.06
C VAL A 121 6.39 5.92 9.11
N ASP A 122 5.86 7.02 9.63
CA ASP A 122 5.41 8.16 8.83
C ASP A 122 6.59 9.05 8.38
N GLU A 123 6.28 10.12 7.67
CA GLU A 123 7.27 11.08 7.18
C GLU A 123 7.96 11.89 8.30
N ASN A 124 7.37 11.94 9.50
CA ASN A 124 7.95 12.58 10.69
C ASN A 124 8.82 11.60 11.49
N GLY A 125 9.01 10.38 11.00
CA GLY A 125 9.77 9.34 11.68
C GLY A 125 9.01 8.67 12.84
N LYS A 126 7.69 8.84 12.91
CA LYS A 126 6.84 8.26 13.95
C LYS A 126 6.26 6.91 13.52
N ALA A 127 6.43 5.89 14.37
CA ALA A 127 5.80 4.60 14.18
C ALA A 127 4.32 4.67 14.56
N VAL A 128 3.46 4.08 13.73
CA VAL A 128 2.03 3.96 13.98
C VAL A 128 1.55 2.56 13.60
N ALA A 129 0.82 1.92 14.51
CA ALA A 129 0.14 0.65 14.26
C ALA A 129 -1.35 0.90 13.97
N ARG A 130 -1.90 0.16 13.01
CA ARG A 130 -3.32 0.24 12.60
C ARG A 130 -3.83 -1.17 12.32
N VAL A 131 -5.12 -1.41 12.54
CA VAL A 131 -5.82 -2.63 12.16
C VAL A 131 -6.95 -2.30 11.19
N TRP A 132 -7.73 -1.29 11.53
CA TRP A 132 -8.93 -0.93 10.77
C TRP A 132 -8.62 0.12 9.70
N LYS A 133 -9.57 0.33 8.79
CA LYS A 133 -9.62 1.56 7.99
C LYS A 133 -10.22 2.69 8.83
N GLU A 134 -9.93 3.91 8.43
CA GLU A 134 -10.65 5.07 8.95
C GLU A 134 -12.15 4.89 8.72
N GLY A 135 -12.96 5.14 9.75
CA GLY A 135 -14.42 4.93 9.71
C GLY A 135 -14.90 3.49 9.88
N GLN A 136 -14.01 2.48 9.97
CA GLN A 136 -14.40 1.07 10.10
C GLN A 136 -14.63 0.63 11.57
N TYR A 137 -14.44 1.53 12.54
CA TYR A 137 -14.41 1.23 13.98
C TYR A 137 -15.78 0.96 14.62
N GLU A 138 -16.91 1.31 13.97
CA GLU A 138 -18.22 1.23 14.62
C GLU A 138 -18.64 -0.23 14.88
N GLY A 139 -18.75 -0.60 16.16
CA GLY A 139 -19.12 -1.94 16.59
C GLY A 139 -18.00 -2.98 16.58
N LEU A 140 -16.75 -2.58 16.30
CA LEU A 140 -15.58 -3.46 16.39
C LEU A 140 -14.80 -3.23 17.69
N GLU A 141 -14.09 -4.26 18.16
CA GLU A 141 -13.17 -4.14 19.28
C GLU A 141 -12.00 -3.21 18.88
N GLY A 142 -11.84 -2.11 19.61
CA GLY A 142 -10.71 -1.21 19.43
C GLY A 142 -9.47 -1.80 20.09
N TYR A 143 -8.33 -1.76 19.41
CA TYR A 143 -7.06 -2.16 20.01
C TYR A 143 -6.50 -1.02 20.85
N GLU A 144 -6.01 -1.35 22.04
CA GLU A 144 -5.33 -0.38 22.90
C GLU A 144 -4.16 0.23 22.13
N ASN A 145 -4.12 1.57 22.09
CA ASN A 145 -3.13 2.37 21.38
C ASN A 145 -3.14 2.28 19.84
N GLU A 146 -4.19 1.73 19.22
CA GLU A 146 -4.32 1.80 17.76
C GLU A 146 -4.25 3.25 17.29
N GLY A 147 -3.36 3.50 16.32
CA GLY A 147 -3.22 4.81 15.73
C GLY A 147 -2.43 5.84 16.52
N LYS A 148 -1.96 5.49 17.72
CA LYS A 148 -1.03 6.30 18.47
C LYS A 148 0.34 6.28 17.80
N GLU A 149 0.95 7.45 17.73
CA GLU A 149 2.29 7.64 17.21
C GLU A 149 3.34 7.47 18.29
N TYR A 150 4.44 6.81 17.93
CA TYR A 150 5.57 6.53 18.81
C TYR A 150 6.86 6.97 18.14
N ASP A 151 7.84 7.38 18.94
CA ASP A 151 9.21 7.42 18.45
C ASP A 151 9.77 5.99 18.44
N PRO A 152 10.16 5.42 17.28
CA PRO A 152 10.70 4.07 17.24
C PRO A 152 11.94 3.87 18.13
N ARG A 153 12.65 4.96 18.45
CA ARG A 153 13.84 4.94 19.31
C ARG A 153 13.50 4.73 20.78
N ASP A 154 12.29 5.10 21.20
CA ASP A 154 11.81 4.92 22.58
C ASP A 154 11.47 3.46 22.86
N LEU A 155 11.20 2.67 21.81
CA LEU A 155 10.89 1.24 21.91
C LEU A 155 12.15 0.34 22.01
N LYS A 156 13.34 0.95 22.04
CA LYS A 156 14.62 0.23 22.05
C LYS A 156 14.79 -0.49 23.39
N GLY A 157 14.74 -1.83 23.36
CA GLY A 157 14.97 -2.69 24.52
C GLY A 157 13.71 -3.26 25.18
N GLU A 158 12.52 -2.91 24.69
CA GLU A 158 11.26 -3.41 25.28
C GLU A 158 10.92 -4.86 24.87
N LYS A 159 11.54 -5.40 23.82
CA LYS A 159 11.50 -6.83 23.47
C LYS A 159 12.82 -7.27 22.81
N ALA A 160 13.66 -7.95 23.59
CA ALA A 160 14.69 -8.86 23.12
C ALA A 160 14.29 -10.29 23.53
#